data_AF-A0A945NLG6-F1
#
_entry.id   AF-A0A945NLG6-F1
#
_cell.length_a   1.000
_cell.length_b   1.000
_cell.length_c   1.000
_cell.angle_alpha   90.00
_cell.angle_beta   90.00
_cell.angle_gamma   90.00
#
_symmetry.space_group_name_H-M   'P 1'
#
loop_
_entity.id
_entity.type
_entity.pdbx_description
1 polymer ?
#
loop_
_entity_poly.entity_id
_entity_poly.type
_entity_poly.pdbx_seq_one_letter_code
_entity_poly.pdbx_strand_id
1 'polypeptide(L)'
;MGKKLFIGSLAWATDSSGLQAAFSRFGEIEEATVISDRETGRSRGFGFVTFVDESSTQQAISEMNGADLDGRPIVVNEAKEQAPRSGGGGGGGYRGGGGNGGGGGGGRRERW
;
A
#
# COMPACT_ATOMS: atom_id res chain seq x y z
N MET A 1 -11.45 0.05 -1.12
CA MET A 1 -10.58 1.04 -0.42
C MET A 1 -10.11 0.37 0.85
N GLY A 2 -8.82 0.49 1.16
CA GLY A 2 -8.18 -0.34 2.18
C GLY A 2 -8.61 0.08 3.58
N LYS A 3 -9.05 -0.88 4.40
CA LYS A 3 -9.43 -0.65 5.80
C LYS A 3 -8.21 -0.62 6.74
N LYS A 4 -7.01 -0.43 6.18
CA LYS A 4 -5.74 -0.61 6.87
C LYS A 4 -5.04 0.73 7.08
N LEU A 5 -4.56 0.96 8.29
CA LEU A 5 -3.73 2.08 8.72
C LEU A 5 -2.29 1.66 8.92
N PHE A 6 -1.38 2.56 8.57
CA PHE A 6 0.01 2.54 8.95
C PHE A 6 0.20 3.47 10.14
N ILE A 7 0.80 2.94 11.20
CA ILE A 7 1.17 3.69 12.39
C ILE A 7 2.69 3.67 12.50
N GLY A 8 3.32 4.84 12.46
CA GLY A 8 4.76 5.02 12.59
C GLY A 8 5.13 5.86 13.81
N SER A 9 6.42 5.93 14.11
CA SER A 9 6.97 6.67 15.26
C SER A 9 6.45 6.15 16.63
N LEU A 10 6.09 4.87 16.70
CA LEU A 10 5.70 4.21 17.94
C LEU A 10 6.87 4.11 18.92
N ALA A 11 6.58 4.18 20.22
CA ALA A 11 7.56 3.91 21.25
C ALA A 11 7.99 2.44 21.20
N TRP A 12 9.21 2.16 21.67
CA TRP A 12 9.73 0.79 21.64
C TRP A 12 8.96 -0.17 22.54
N ALA A 13 8.27 0.37 23.55
CA ALA A 13 7.42 -0.38 24.47
C ALA A 13 5.98 -0.57 23.96
N THR A 14 5.61 0.03 22.82
CA THR A 14 4.25 -0.11 22.28
C THR A 14 4.13 -1.42 21.51
N ASP A 15 3.29 -2.32 22.03
CA ASP A 15 2.95 -3.61 21.42
C ASP A 15 1.60 -3.57 20.69
N SER A 16 1.29 -4.65 19.96
CA SER A 16 0.03 -4.85 19.25
C SER A 16 -1.19 -4.60 20.12
N SER A 17 -1.16 -5.03 21.38
CA SER A 17 -2.26 -4.86 22.34
C SER A 17 -2.46 -3.39 22.75
N GLY A 18 -1.37 -2.66 22.99
CA GLY A 18 -1.45 -1.23 23.32
C GLY A 18 -1.96 -0.41 22.15
N LEU A 19 -1.53 -0.78 20.94
CA LEU A 19 -1.98 -0.17 19.71
C LEU A 19 -3.46 -0.49 19.43
N GLN A 20 -3.89 -1.74 19.61
CA GLN A 20 -5.31 -2.10 19.51
C GLN A 20 -6.16 -1.31 20.52
N ALA A 21 -5.73 -1.22 21.79
CA ALA A 21 -6.45 -0.48 22.82
C ALA A 21 -6.58 1.02 22.48
N ALA A 22 -5.51 1.64 21.99
CA ALA A 22 -5.50 3.05 21.63
C ALA A 22 -6.44 3.37 20.46
N PHE A 23 -6.55 2.45 19.51
CA PHE A 23 -7.34 2.64 18.29
C PHE A 23 -8.78 2.10 18.40
N SER A 24 -9.06 1.20 19.36
CA SER A 24 -10.39 0.59 19.55
C SER A 24 -11.47 1.60 19.95
N ARG A 25 -11.09 2.80 20.39
CA ARG A 25 -12.04 3.89 20.70
C ARG A 25 -12.67 4.53 19.45
N PHE A 26 -12.05 4.40 18.29
CA PHE A 26 -12.52 4.99 17.02
C PHE A 26 -13.40 4.01 16.23
N GLY A 27 -13.26 2.72 16.49
CA GLY A 27 -14.01 1.67 15.80
C GLY A 27 -13.54 0.27 16.15
N GLU A 28 -14.24 -0.70 15.57
CA GLU A 28 -13.90 -2.11 15.71
C GLU A 28 -12.66 -2.44 14.87
N ILE A 29 -11.66 -3.04 15.51
CA ILE A 29 -10.40 -3.45 14.90
C ILE A 29 -10.51 -4.90 14.47
N GLU A 30 -10.27 -5.15 13.18
CA GLU A 30 -10.18 -6.47 12.58
C GLU A 30 -8.82 -7.13 12.91
N GLU A 31 -7.72 -6.38 12.78
CA GLU A 31 -6.36 -6.88 13.04
C GLU A 31 -5.42 -5.76 13.50
N ALA A 32 -4.53 -6.03 14.46
CA ALA A 32 -3.47 -5.10 14.86
C ALA A 32 -2.13 -5.86 14.96
N THR A 33 -1.12 -5.39 14.21
CA THR A 33 0.19 -6.03 14.13
C THR A 33 1.30 -4.99 14.24
N VAL A 34 2.16 -5.11 15.25
CA VAL A 34 3.38 -4.29 15.38
C VAL A 34 4.56 -5.01 14.72
N ILE A 35 5.36 -4.26 13.96
CA ILE A 35 6.55 -4.79 13.31
C ILE A 35 7.76 -4.47 14.20
N SER A 36 8.30 -5.52 14.80
CA SER A 36 9.54 -5.50 15.56
C SER A 36 10.70 -6.08 14.75
N ASP A 37 11.89 -5.60 15.06
CA ASP A 37 13.13 -6.08 14.47
C ASP A 37 13.40 -7.49 15.00
N ARG A 38 13.45 -8.47 14.10
CA ARG A 38 13.59 -9.89 14.48
C ARG A 38 15.00 -10.22 14.99
N GLU A 39 15.98 -9.41 14.66
CA GLU A 39 17.39 -9.66 15.00
C GLU A 39 17.72 -9.15 16.41
N THR A 40 17.21 -7.97 16.75
CA THR A 40 17.43 -7.32 18.05
C THR A 40 16.25 -7.48 19.03
N GLY A 41 15.09 -7.95 18.53
CA GLY A 41 13.83 -7.98 19.28
C GLY A 41 13.24 -6.60 19.57
N ARG A 42 13.85 -5.51 19.05
CA ARG A 42 13.40 -4.14 19.32
C ARG A 42 12.33 -3.72 18.34
N SER A 43 11.23 -3.16 18.82
CA SER A 43 10.20 -2.56 17.97
C SER A 43 10.81 -1.59 16.97
N ARG A 44 10.48 -1.73 15.68
CA ARG A 44 10.98 -0.82 14.64
C ARG A 44 10.30 0.55 14.69
N GLY A 45 9.39 0.74 15.65
CA GLY A 45 8.62 1.95 15.83
C GLY A 45 7.49 2.09 14.80
N PHE A 46 7.02 0.98 14.21
CA PHE A 46 5.88 1.01 13.30
C PHE A 46 5.02 -0.26 13.36
N GLY A 47 3.76 -0.12 13.00
CA GLY A 47 2.76 -1.18 12.99
C GLY A 47 1.63 -0.89 12.02
N PHE A 48 0.71 -1.84 11.92
CA PHE A 48 -0.47 -1.77 11.05
C PHE A 48 -1.72 -2.13 11.84
N VAL A 49 -2.82 -1.43 11.54
CA VAL A 49 -4.17 -1.72 12.07
C VAL A 49 -5.12 -1.85 10.93
N THR A 50 -5.93 -2.90 10.91
CA THR A 50 -7.06 -3.05 10.02
C THR A 50 -8.32 -2.82 10.82
N PHE A 51 -9.16 -1.88 10.40
CA PHE A 51 -10.50 -1.66 10.95
C PHE A 51 -11.53 -2.49 10.20
N VAL A 52 -12.68 -2.75 10.85
CA VAL A 52 -13.84 -3.36 10.19
C VAL A 52 -14.54 -2.34 9.27
N ASP A 53 -14.58 -1.07 9.69
CA ASP A 53 -15.24 0.03 8.99
C ASP A 53 -14.25 1.08 8.47
N GLU A 54 -14.51 1.60 7.26
CA GLU A 54 -13.65 2.62 6.64
C GLU A 54 -13.78 3.99 7.32
N SER A 55 -14.96 4.31 7.88
CA SER A 55 -15.22 5.60 8.52
C SER A 55 -14.40 5.77 9.80
N SER A 56 -14.15 4.67 10.51
CA SER A 56 -13.27 4.64 11.69
C SER A 56 -11.81 4.91 11.33
N THR A 57 -11.41 4.46 10.13
CA THR A 57 -10.05 4.61 9.58
C THR A 57 -9.69 6.08 9.37
N GLN A 58 -10.58 6.84 8.73
CA GLN A 58 -10.38 8.28 8.48
C GLN A 58 -10.41 9.11 9.76
N GLN A 59 -11.33 8.81 10.68
CA GLN A 59 -11.39 9.48 11.99
C GLN A 59 -10.11 9.25 12.79
N ALA A 60 -9.63 8.00 12.84
CA ALA A 60 -8.40 7.67 13.53
C ALA A 60 -7.19 8.39 12.92
N ILE A 61 -7.10 8.53 11.60
CA ILE A 61 -6.02 9.32 10.97
C ILE A 61 -6.13 10.79 11.41
N SER A 62 -7.31 11.40 11.31
CA SER A 62 -7.46 12.82 11.61
C SER A 62 -7.17 13.16 13.08
N GLU A 63 -7.53 12.27 14.01
CA GLU A 63 -7.41 12.49 15.45
C GLU A 63 -6.07 12.01 16.04
N MET A 64 -5.54 10.88 15.55
CA MET A 64 -4.33 10.26 16.12
C MET A 64 -3.06 10.62 15.36
N ASN A 65 -3.13 11.13 14.13
CA ASN A 65 -1.93 11.54 13.41
C ASN A 65 -1.29 12.77 14.09
N GLY A 66 -0.08 12.60 14.60
CA GLY A 66 0.63 13.61 15.38
C GLY A 66 0.29 13.60 16.87
N ALA A 67 -0.54 12.67 17.34
CA ALA A 67 -0.85 12.54 18.76
C ALA A 67 0.34 11.97 19.55
N ASP A 68 0.51 12.39 20.80
CA ASP A 68 1.51 11.82 21.69
C ASP A 68 1.04 10.49 22.27
N LEU A 69 1.75 9.41 21.92
CA LEU A 69 1.61 8.07 22.50
C LEU A 69 2.91 7.67 23.17
N ASP A 70 2.85 7.26 24.45
CA ASP A 70 4.05 6.86 25.22
C ASP A 70 5.16 7.93 25.23
N GLY A 71 4.78 9.22 25.20
CA GLY A 71 5.71 10.35 25.19
C GLY A 71 6.39 10.60 23.85
N ARG A 72 5.84 10.06 22.74
CA ARG A 72 6.30 10.34 21.38
C ARG A 72 5.13 10.64 20.44
N PRO A 73 5.28 11.62 19.53
CA PRO A 73 4.29 11.85 18.50
C PRO A 73 4.28 10.66 17.53
N ILE A 74 3.11 10.05 17.36
CA ILE A 74 2.89 8.99 16.40
C ILE A 74 2.44 9.56 15.06
N VAL A 75 2.71 8.80 14.00
CA VAL A 75 2.30 9.15 12.64
C VAL A 75 1.26 8.14 12.20
N VAL A 76 0.08 8.59 11.79
CA VAL A 76 -1.00 7.70 11.33
C VAL A 76 -1.36 8.07 9.91
N ASN A 77 -1.26 7.11 8.99
CA ASN A 77 -1.58 7.30 7.58
C ASN A 77 -2.38 6.13 7.05
N GLU A 78 -3.10 6.33 5.94
CA GLU A 78 -3.68 5.21 5.19
C GLU A 78 -2.56 4.25 4.76
N ALA A 79 -2.68 2.98 5.16
CA ALA A 79 -1.77 1.98 4.64
C ALA A 79 -2.11 1.82 3.16
N LYS A 80 -1.15 2.15 2.31
CA LYS A 80 -1.22 1.73 0.91
C LYS A 80 -1.20 0.21 0.96
N GLU A 81 -2.35 -0.40 0.67
CA GLU A 81 -2.43 -1.81 0.34
C GLU A 81 -1.40 -1.99 -0.77
N GLN A 82 -0.26 -2.57 -0.41
CA GLN A 82 0.71 -2.96 -1.40
C GLN A 82 -0.07 -3.97 -2.21
N ALA A 83 -0.56 -3.53 -3.38
CA ALA A 83 -1.30 -4.37 -4.30
C ALA A 83 -0.62 -5.73 -4.27
N PRO A 84 -1.38 -6.84 -4.18
CA PRO A 84 -0.78 -8.15 -4.14
C PRO A 84 0.31 -8.15 -5.19
N ARG A 85 1.50 -8.67 -4.85
CA ARG A 85 2.58 -8.87 -5.82
C ARG A 85 2.11 -9.84 -6.91
N SER A 86 1.09 -9.50 -7.68
CA SER A 86 1.05 -9.66 -9.11
C SER A 86 2.20 -8.80 -9.62
N GLY A 87 3.40 -9.38 -9.64
CA GLY A 87 4.49 -8.80 -10.40
C GLY A 87 3.98 -8.52 -11.81
N GLY A 88 4.23 -7.30 -12.29
CA GLY A 88 4.05 -6.94 -13.69
C GLY A 88 3.38 -5.59 -13.93
N GLY A 89 3.96 -4.51 -13.41
CA GLY A 89 3.66 -3.16 -13.90
C GLY A 89 4.64 -2.75 -15.01
N GLY A 90 4.11 -2.04 -16.02
CA GLY A 90 4.86 -1.24 -17.02
C GLY A 90 5.09 -1.99 -18.33
N GLY A 91 4.63 -1.55 -19.50
CA GLY A 91 4.52 -0.20 -20.01
C GLY A 91 5.35 -0.14 -21.29
N GLY A 92 4.72 -0.02 -22.46
CA GLY A 92 5.43 -0.05 -23.73
C GLY A 92 4.51 0.02 -24.94
N GLY A 93 3.84 1.16 -25.11
CA GLY A 93 3.16 1.47 -26.35
C GLY A 93 4.19 1.67 -27.46
N TYR A 94 4.17 0.80 -28.47
CA TYR A 94 4.62 1.14 -29.82
C TYR A 94 3.40 1.16 -30.72
N ARG A 95 2.81 2.35 -30.77
CA ARG A 95 2.04 2.80 -31.92
C ARG A 95 3.04 3.06 -33.05
N GLY A 96 3.06 2.17 -34.02
CA GLY A 96 3.69 2.35 -35.33
C GLY A 96 3.26 1.13 -36.15
N GLY A 97 2.45 1.23 -37.20
CA GLY A 97 2.40 2.26 -38.23
C GLY A 97 2.81 1.59 -39.54
N GLY A 98 1.88 1.48 -40.48
CA GLY A 98 2.09 0.93 -41.83
C GLY A 98 1.70 -0.55 -41.94
N GLY A 99 0.72 -0.99 -42.72
CA GLY A 99 0.10 -0.36 -43.88
C GLY A 99 0.88 -0.66 -45.16
N ASN A 100 0.69 -1.85 -45.73
CA ASN A 100 0.72 -2.24 -47.15
C ASN A 100 0.86 -3.78 -47.20
N GLY A 101 0.04 -4.56 -47.89
CA GLY A 101 -0.54 -4.32 -49.20
C GLY A 101 0.22 -5.18 -50.22
N GLY A 102 -0.49 -6.13 -50.86
CA GLY A 102 -0.04 -6.86 -52.05
C GLY A 102 0.61 -8.22 -51.74
N GLY A 103 0.07 -9.39 -52.10
CA GLY A 103 -0.89 -9.65 -53.17
C GLY A 103 -0.19 -9.86 -54.51
N GLY A 104 0.20 -11.10 -54.79
CA GLY A 104 0.04 -11.74 -56.11
C GLY A 104 1.02 -11.40 -57.24
N GLY A 105 1.42 -12.46 -57.96
CA GLY A 105 1.60 -12.47 -59.41
C GLY A 105 2.82 -11.71 -59.94
N GLY A 106 3.80 -12.37 -60.55
CA GLY A 106 3.57 -13.11 -61.77
C GLY A 106 3.92 -12.25 -62.99
N GLY A 107 5.18 -12.32 -63.40
CA GLY A 107 5.48 -12.54 -64.80
C GLY A 107 5.79 -11.35 -65.72
N ARG A 108 7.01 -11.44 -66.25
CA ARG A 108 7.36 -11.36 -67.68
C ARG A 108 7.39 -9.96 -68.34
N ARG A 109 8.26 -9.88 -69.36
CA ARG A 109 8.25 -9.03 -70.59
C ARG A 109 8.83 -7.62 -70.37
N GLU A 110 10.09 -7.38 -70.75
CA GLU A 110 10.54 -6.91 -72.08
C GLU A 110 9.99 -5.52 -72.45
N ARG A 111 10.85 -4.53 -72.75
CA ARG A 111 11.07 -4.01 -74.13
C ARG A 111 11.81 -2.66 -74.20
N TRP A 112 12.72 -2.65 -75.18
CA TRP A 112 13.28 -1.55 -75.99
C TRP A 112 14.20 -0.52 -75.31
#